data_AF-A0A450XMQ6-F1
#
_entry.id   AF-A0A450XMQ6-F1
#
_cell.length_a   1.000
_cell.length_b   1.000
_cell.length_c   1.000
_cell.angle_alpha   90.00
_cell.angle_beta   90.00
_cell.angle_gamma   90.00
#
_symmetry.space_group_name_H-M   'P 1'
#
loop_
_entity.id
_entity.type
_entity.pdbx_description
1 polymer ?
#
loop_
_entity_poly.entity_id
_entity_poly.type
_entity_poly.pdbx_seq_one_letter_code
_entity_poly.pdbx_strand_id
1 'polypeptide(L)'
;MFDNDIFEKWLDMKSQEIVEKMGQGEQLRTEEMMVLVLKAQSNHFHHLDSDLRNEMTALRGDFQDEMKTLRGNFQDEIKMLRGNFQDEMKTLRGNFQDEIKMLREDMNKRFESVDKRFEQVIRRIDRFMFWSLGITVAAAAFVVNYLKVA
;
A
#
# COMPACT_ATOMS: atom_id res chain seq x y z
N MET A 1 -16.13 15.94 52.56
CA MET A 1 -15.21 16.77 51.77
C MET A 1 -15.58 18.19 52.13
N PHE A 2 -14.74 18.91 52.87
CA PHE A 2 -15.02 20.33 53.16
C PHE A 2 -15.20 21.04 51.82
N ASP A 3 -16.23 21.90 51.70
CA ASP A 3 -16.42 22.71 50.49
C ASP A 3 -15.18 23.59 50.33
N ASN A 4 -14.30 23.19 49.40
CA ASN A 4 -13.02 23.85 49.11
C ASN A 4 -13.23 25.36 48.85
N ASP A 5 -14.38 25.72 48.29
CA ASP A 5 -14.83 27.09 48.05
C ASP A 5 -14.97 27.94 49.32
N ILE A 6 -15.38 27.36 50.45
CA ILE A 6 -15.63 28.12 51.69
C ILE A 6 -14.29 28.50 52.34
N PHE A 7 -13.33 27.57 52.37
CA PHE A 7 -12.01 27.82 52.93
C PHE A 7 -11.20 28.80 52.08
N GLU A 8 -11.22 28.66 50.76
CA GLU A 8 -10.54 29.59 49.85
C GLU A 8 -11.11 31.00 49.95
N LYS A 9 -12.44 31.16 49.93
CA LYS A 9 -13.09 32.47 50.11
C LYS A 9 -12.77 33.10 51.47
N TRP A 10 -12.69 32.28 52.53
CA TRP A 10 -12.31 32.76 53.85
C TRP A 10 -10.82 33.18 53.89
N LEU A 11 -9.93 32.40 53.29
CA LEU A 11 -8.50 32.73 53.18
C LEU A 11 -8.27 34.01 52.39
N ASP A 12 -8.99 34.20 51.28
CA ASP A 12 -8.92 35.42 50.47
C ASP A 12 -9.34 36.65 51.27
N MET A 13 -10.51 36.57 51.91
CA MET A 13 -11.03 37.65 52.74
C MET A 13 -10.06 37.99 53.88
N LYS A 14 -9.53 36.98 54.58
CA LYS A 14 -8.58 37.21 55.69
C LYS A 14 -7.24 37.75 55.21
N SER A 15 -6.71 37.24 54.09
CA SER A 15 -5.49 37.77 53.50
C SER A 15 -5.65 39.25 53.12
N GLN A 16 -6.80 39.64 52.56
CA GLN A 16 -7.09 41.01 52.19
C GLN A 16 -7.16 41.94 53.41
N GLU A 17 -7.86 41.53 54.48
CA GLU A 17 -7.92 42.26 55.75
C GLU A 17 -6.51 42.47 56.36
N ILE A 18 -5.66 41.44 56.30
CA ILE A 18 -4.29 41.48 56.82
C ILE A 18 -3.41 42.44 56.00
N VAL A 19 -3.54 42.43 54.67
CA VAL A 19 -2.83 43.36 53.77
C VAL A 19 -3.26 44.81 54.02
N GLU A 20 -4.55 45.06 54.23
CA GLU A 20 -5.09 46.38 54.55
C GLU A 20 -4.57 46.91 55.88
N LYS A 21 -4.55 46.09 56.94
CA LYS A 21 -3.93 46.44 58.24
C LYS A 21 -2.45 46.77 58.11
N MET A 22 -1.71 46.00 57.31
CA MET A 22 -0.31 46.29 57.00
C MET A 22 -0.16 47.67 56.34
N GLY A 23 -1.05 48.01 55.41
CA GLY A 23 -1.09 49.31 54.75
C GLY A 23 -1.40 50.48 55.69
N GLN A 24 -2.05 50.22 56.83
CA GLN A 24 -2.32 51.19 57.89
C GLN A 24 -1.16 51.34 58.90
N GLY A 25 -0.09 50.55 58.76
CA GLY A 25 1.11 50.62 59.62
C GLY A 25 1.01 49.79 60.91
N GLU A 26 0.03 48.90 61.02
CA GLU A 26 -0.09 47.99 62.17
C GLU A 26 0.92 46.83 62.09
N GLN A 27 1.43 46.39 63.25
CA GLN A 27 2.29 45.19 63.32
C GLN A 27 1.47 43.91 63.19
N LEU A 28 1.90 43.03 62.29
CA LEU A 28 1.29 41.72 62.10
C LEU A 28 1.61 40.77 63.26
N ARG A 29 0.58 40.02 63.66
CA ARG A 29 0.73 38.88 64.57
C ARG A 29 1.25 37.66 63.83
N THR A 30 1.86 36.72 64.56
CA THR A 30 2.33 35.43 64.02
C THR A 30 1.23 34.65 63.30
N GLU A 31 -0.01 34.70 63.81
CA GLU A 31 -1.17 34.07 63.18
C GLU A 31 -1.52 34.72 61.83
N GLU A 32 -1.46 36.05 61.73
CA GLU A 32 -1.72 36.78 60.49
C GLU A 32 -0.64 36.48 59.44
N MET A 33 0.62 36.37 59.85
CA MET A 33 1.70 35.90 58.97
C MET A 33 1.47 34.47 58.49
N MET A 34 0.98 33.58 59.36
CA MET A 34 0.67 32.19 58.98
C MET A 34 -0.45 32.14 57.93
N VAL A 35 -1.48 32.99 58.05
CA VAL A 35 -2.54 33.10 57.04
C VAL A 35 -1.98 33.55 55.68
N LEU A 36 -1.07 34.53 55.65
CA LEU A 36 -0.42 34.96 54.40
C LEU A 36 0.41 33.84 53.76
N VAL A 37 1.15 33.07 54.56
CA VAL A 37 1.90 31.90 54.07
C VAL A 37 0.95 30.84 53.52
N LEU A 38 -0.14 30.54 54.21
CA LEU A 38 -1.16 29.60 53.74
C LEU A 38 -1.79 30.07 52.43
N LYS A 39 -2.06 31.38 52.28
CA LYS A 39 -2.58 31.95 51.05
C LYS A 39 -1.57 31.85 49.89
N ALA A 40 -0.31 32.15 50.15
CA ALA A 40 0.76 32.00 49.17
C ALA A 40 0.92 30.53 48.73
N GLN A 41 0.89 29.59 49.68
CA GLN A 41 0.95 28.16 49.39
C GLN A 41 -0.27 27.68 48.59
N SER A 42 -1.49 28.05 49.00
CA SER A 42 -2.71 27.72 48.25
C SER A 42 -2.61 28.21 46.79
N ASN A 43 -2.25 29.48 46.58
CA ASN A 43 -2.09 30.02 45.23
C ASN A 43 -1.06 29.26 44.39
N HIS A 44 0.08 28.89 44.99
CA HIS A 44 1.12 28.11 44.31
C HIS A 44 0.63 26.70 43.94
N PHE A 45 -0.13 26.02 44.81
CA PHE A 45 -0.73 24.73 44.49
C PHE A 45 -1.76 24.82 43.36
N HIS A 46 -2.58 25.89 43.32
CA HIS A 46 -3.53 26.12 42.22
C HIS A 46 -2.84 26.31 40.88
N HIS A 47 -1.74 27.09 40.84
CA HIS A 47 -0.97 27.28 39.61
C HIS A 47 -0.32 25.97 39.17
N LEU A 48 0.29 25.22 40.10
CA LEU A 48 0.93 23.95 39.79
C LEU A 48 -0.07 22.89 39.25
N ASP A 49 -1.27 22.80 39.83
CA ASP A 49 -2.33 21.91 39.31
C ASP A 49 -2.79 22.35 37.91
N SER A 50 -2.97 23.65 37.69
CA SER A 50 -3.33 24.18 36.37
C SER A 50 -2.25 23.90 35.32
N ASP A 51 -0.98 24.13 35.65
CA ASP A 51 0.14 23.91 34.73
C ASP A 51 0.27 22.43 34.38
N LEU A 52 0.18 21.53 35.36
CA LEU A 52 0.20 20.09 35.12
C LEU A 52 -0.98 19.63 34.26
N ARG A 53 -2.19 20.17 34.48
CA ARG A 53 -3.36 19.88 33.63
C ARG A 53 -3.16 20.36 32.20
N ASN A 54 -2.58 21.53 32.03
CA ASN A 54 -2.30 22.12 30.72
C ASN A 54 -1.26 21.29 29.97
N GLU A 55 -0.15 20.94 30.62
CA GLU A 55 0.89 20.08 30.05
C GLU A 55 0.35 18.70 29.68
N MET A 56 -0.45 18.07 30.55
CA MET A 56 -1.05 16.77 30.26
C MET A 56 -2.03 16.84 29.08
N THR A 57 -2.76 17.95 28.96
CA THR A 57 -3.67 18.18 27.84
C THR A 57 -2.89 18.39 26.53
N ALA A 58 -1.82 19.19 26.57
CA ALA A 58 -0.93 19.40 25.43
C ALA A 58 -0.29 18.09 24.98
N LEU A 59 0.31 17.32 25.89
CA LEU A 59 0.92 16.02 25.59
C LEU A 59 -0.08 15.04 24.98
N ARG A 60 -1.32 15.01 25.50
CA ARG A 60 -2.39 14.20 24.93
C ARG A 60 -2.75 14.65 23.52
N GLY A 61 -2.77 15.96 23.26
CA GLY A 61 -2.99 16.52 21.93
C GLY A 61 -1.89 16.11 20.95
N ASP A 62 -0.63 16.31 21.34
CA ASP A 62 0.54 15.97 20.53
C ASP A 62 0.54 14.48 20.18
N PHE A 63 0.29 13.61 21.16
CA PHE A 63 0.21 12.17 20.92
C PHE A 63 -0.93 11.80 19.95
N GLN A 64 -2.09 12.46 20.07
CA GLN A 64 -3.20 12.23 19.15
C GLN A 64 -2.86 12.65 17.72
N ASP A 65 -2.17 13.76 17.55
CA ASP A 65 -1.79 14.28 16.23
C ASP A 65 -0.66 13.46 15.59
N GLU A 66 0.30 12.99 16.39
CA GLU A 66 1.32 12.03 15.95
C GLU A 66 0.68 10.72 15.48
N MET A 67 -0.28 10.18 16.25
CA MET A 67 -1.01 8.97 15.86
C MET A 67 -1.85 9.15 14.60
N LYS A 68 -2.48 10.31 14.39
CA LYS A 68 -3.18 10.62 13.13
C LYS A 68 -2.20 10.66 11.96
N THR A 69 -1.05 11.30 12.14
CA THR A 69 0.00 11.41 11.13
C THR A 69 0.54 10.02 10.76
N LEU A 70 0.87 9.19 11.75
CA LEU A 70 1.32 7.81 11.53
C LEU A 70 0.27 7.00 10.76
N ARG A 71 -1.01 7.11 11.13
CA ARG A 71 -2.10 6.44 10.42
C ARG A 71 -2.24 6.91 8.97
N GLY A 72 -2.10 8.22 8.72
CA GLY A 72 -2.11 8.79 7.37
C GLY A 72 -0.97 8.23 6.53
N ASN A 73 0.26 8.30 7.04
CA ASN A 73 1.45 7.80 6.34
C ASN A 73 1.30 6.31 5.98
N PHE A 74 0.82 5.48 6.91
CA PHE A 74 0.59 4.06 6.67
C PHE A 74 -0.47 3.79 5.60
N GLN A 75 -1.55 4.59 5.58
CA GLN A 75 -2.58 4.49 4.53
C GLN A 75 -2.02 4.86 3.15
N ASP A 76 -1.21 5.91 3.08
CA ASP A 76 -0.58 6.34 1.83
C ASP A 76 0.44 5.32 1.31
N GLU A 77 1.23 4.72 2.21
CA GLU A 77 2.18 3.67 1.87
C GLU A 77 1.47 2.42 1.30
N ILE A 78 0.38 1.97 1.94
CA ILE A 78 -0.43 0.86 1.42
C ILE A 78 -1.01 1.20 0.04
N LYS A 79 -1.47 2.44 -0.15
CA LYS A 79 -2.05 2.87 -1.42
C LYS A 79 -1.01 2.87 -2.52
N MET A 80 0.21 3.36 -2.24
CA MET A 80 1.32 3.30 -3.19
C MET A 80 1.71 1.86 -3.50
N LEU A 81 1.85 1.00 -2.50
CA LEU A 81 2.18 -0.42 -2.69
C LEU A 81 1.16 -1.12 -3.58
N ARG A 82 -0.14 -0.88 -3.34
CA ARG A 82 -1.22 -1.42 -4.17
C ARG A 82 -1.18 -0.91 -5.60
N GLY A 83 -0.88 0.38 -5.81
CA GLY A 83 -0.70 0.97 -7.13
C GLY A 83 0.45 0.31 -7.89
N ASN A 84 1.62 0.24 -7.26
CA ASN A 84 2.81 -0.39 -7.83
C ASN A 84 2.56 -1.84 -8.23
N PHE A 85 1.93 -2.63 -7.34
CA PHE A 85 1.58 -4.02 -7.63
C PHE A 85 0.61 -4.15 -8.81
N GLN A 86 -0.37 -3.26 -8.92
CA GLN A 86 -1.29 -3.26 -10.06
C GLN A 86 -0.58 -2.97 -11.38
N ASP A 87 0.36 -2.04 -11.40
CA ASP A 87 1.09 -1.68 -12.61
C ASP A 87 2.12 -2.76 -13.00
N GLU A 88 2.77 -3.37 -12.03
CA GLU A 88 3.64 -4.53 -12.26
C GLU A 88 2.84 -5.71 -12.85
N MET A 89 1.66 -6.00 -12.31
CA MET A 89 0.79 -7.06 -12.84
C MET A 89 0.26 -6.77 -14.25
N LYS A 90 -0.02 -5.50 -14.58
CA LYS A 90 -0.37 -5.11 -15.97
C LYS A 90 0.81 -5.35 -16.90
N THR A 91 2.00 -4.96 -16.48
CA THR A 91 3.23 -5.13 -17.26
C THR A 91 3.51 -6.61 -17.49
N LEU A 92 3.43 -7.43 -16.45
CA LEU A 92 3.60 -8.88 -16.55
C LEU A 92 2.59 -9.52 -17.51
N ARG A 93 1.32 -9.09 -17.44
CA ARG A 93 0.28 -9.56 -18.36
C ARG A 93 0.57 -9.16 -19.81
N GLY A 94 1.03 -7.94 -20.04
CA GLY A 94 1.43 -7.46 -21.37
C GLY A 94 2.57 -8.29 -21.95
N ASN A 95 3.65 -8.44 -21.17
CA ASN A 95 4.81 -9.25 -21.56
C ASN A 95 4.42 -10.70 -21.91
N PHE A 96 3.55 -11.31 -21.09
CA PHE A 96 3.06 -12.67 -21.35
C PHE A 96 2.20 -12.77 -22.61
N GLN A 97 1.36 -11.77 -22.88
CA GLN A 97 0.57 -11.71 -24.12
C GLN A 97 1.48 -11.59 -25.35
N ASP A 98 2.51 -10.76 -25.28
CA ASP A 98 3.49 -10.58 -26.35
C ASP A 98 4.30 -11.86 -26.59
N GLU A 99 4.73 -12.54 -25.53
CA GLU A 99 5.45 -13.82 -25.62
C GLU A 99 4.59 -14.91 -26.28
N ILE A 100 3.31 -15.03 -25.89
CA ILE A 100 2.38 -15.95 -26.55
C ILE A 100 2.20 -15.61 -28.02
N LYS A 101 2.11 -14.32 -28.36
CA LYS A 101 1.96 -13.89 -29.75
C LYS A 101 3.19 -14.28 -30.57
N MET A 102 4.39 -14.01 -30.07
CA MET A 102 5.63 -14.42 -30.72
C MET A 102 5.71 -15.95 -30.89
N LEU A 103 5.34 -16.72 -29.87
CA LEU A 103 5.33 -18.17 -29.95
C LEU A 103 4.36 -18.69 -31.03
N ARG A 104 3.16 -18.10 -31.13
CA ARG A 104 2.19 -18.45 -32.18
C ARG A 104 2.71 -18.11 -33.58
N GLU A 105 3.35 -16.95 -33.74
CA GLU A 105 3.95 -16.56 -35.01
C GLU A 105 5.08 -17.49 -35.44
N ASP A 106 5.96 -17.89 -34.50
CA ASP A 106 7.01 -18.87 -34.77
C ASP A 106 6.43 -20.24 -35.15
N MET A 107 5.43 -20.70 -34.41
CA MET A 107 4.74 -21.97 -34.70
C MET A 107 4.11 -21.94 -36.10
N ASN A 108 3.44 -20.85 -36.49
CA ASN A 108 2.87 -20.69 -37.82
C ASN A 108 3.94 -20.75 -38.91
N LYS A 109 5.08 -20.06 -38.73
CA LYS A 109 6.21 -20.13 -39.69
C LYS A 109 6.74 -21.56 -39.85
N ARG A 110 6.84 -22.31 -38.74
CA ARG A 110 7.27 -23.71 -38.77
C ARG A 110 6.24 -24.59 -39.49
N PHE A 111 4.95 -24.38 -39.27
CA PHE A 111 3.88 -25.08 -40.00
C PHE A 111 3.95 -24.80 -41.51
N GLU A 112 4.07 -23.54 -41.92
CA GLU A 112 4.24 -23.20 -43.34
C GLU A 112 5.49 -23.87 -43.96
N SER A 113 6.59 -23.95 -43.21
CA SER A 113 7.78 -24.66 -43.66
C SER A 113 7.54 -26.16 -43.81
N VAL A 114 6.71 -26.76 -42.94
CA VAL A 114 6.33 -28.17 -43.00
C VAL A 114 5.42 -28.43 -44.20
N ASP A 115 4.42 -27.58 -44.43
CA ASP A 115 3.51 -27.68 -45.58
C ASP A 115 4.27 -27.63 -46.91
N LYS A 116 5.23 -26.71 -47.05
CA LYS A 116 6.11 -26.66 -48.23
C LYS A 116 6.89 -27.95 -48.48
N ARG A 117 7.37 -28.61 -47.41
CA ARG A 117 8.06 -29.89 -47.52
C ARG A 117 7.10 -31.01 -47.91
N PHE A 118 5.89 -31.03 -47.35
CA PHE A 118 4.85 -31.97 -47.74
C PHE A 118 4.46 -31.81 -49.21
N GLU A 119 4.25 -30.60 -49.70
CA GLU A 119 4.00 -30.36 -51.13
C GLU A 119 5.13 -30.90 -52.02
N GLN A 120 6.39 -30.67 -51.63
CA GLN A 120 7.54 -31.22 -52.37
C GLN A 120 7.54 -32.75 -52.39
N VAL A 121 7.17 -33.38 -51.27
CA VAL A 121 7.05 -34.85 -51.17
C VAL A 121 5.91 -35.36 -52.06
N ILE A 122 4.74 -34.75 -52.00
CA ILE A 122 3.58 -35.12 -52.83
C ILE A 122 3.94 -35.02 -54.33
N ARG A 123 4.57 -33.91 -54.77
CA ARG A 123 5.01 -33.76 -56.17
C ARG A 123 5.98 -34.86 -56.61
N ARG A 124 6.85 -35.35 -55.71
CA ARG A 124 7.73 -36.48 -56.01
C ARG A 124 6.93 -37.77 -56.14
N ILE A 125 6.02 -38.03 -55.21
CA ILE A 125 5.14 -39.20 -55.23
C ILE A 125 4.29 -39.23 -56.50
N ASP A 126 3.65 -38.12 -56.88
CA ASP A 126 2.87 -38.01 -58.12
C ASP A 126 3.71 -38.35 -59.34
N ARG A 127 4.91 -37.76 -59.43
CA ARG A 127 5.86 -38.09 -60.51
C ARG A 127 6.18 -39.58 -60.52
N PHE A 128 6.52 -40.17 -59.38
CA PHE A 128 6.79 -41.60 -59.28
C PHE A 128 5.59 -42.45 -59.72
N MET A 129 4.36 -42.06 -59.34
CA MET A 129 3.12 -42.74 -59.73
C MET A 129 2.85 -42.66 -61.23
N PHE A 130 3.05 -41.50 -61.86
CA PHE A 130 2.91 -41.37 -63.31
C PHE A 130 3.91 -42.25 -64.07
N TRP A 131 5.18 -42.27 -63.65
CA TRP A 131 6.21 -43.12 -64.29
C TRP A 131 5.95 -44.61 -64.07
N SER A 132 5.55 -45.04 -62.87
CA SER A 132 5.28 -46.45 -62.59
C SER A 132 4.06 -46.96 -63.37
N LEU A 133 2.97 -46.19 -63.43
CA LEU A 133 1.80 -46.53 -64.24
C LEU A 133 2.16 -46.64 -65.73
N GLY A 134 2.96 -45.70 -66.26
CA GLY A 134 3.44 -45.75 -67.63
C GLY A 134 4.24 -47.03 -67.94
N ILE A 135 5.16 -47.42 -67.05
CA ILE A 135 5.93 -48.66 -67.18
C ILE A 135 5.02 -49.89 -67.12
N THR A 136 4.04 -49.92 -66.19
CA THR A 136 3.10 -51.05 -66.08
C THR A 136 2.26 -51.20 -67.34
N VAL A 137 1.73 -50.11 -67.89
CA VAL A 137 0.94 -50.14 -69.14
C VAL A 137 1.82 -50.54 -70.33
N ALA A 138 3.04 -50.03 -70.43
CA ALA A 138 3.98 -50.40 -71.50
C ALA A 138 4.36 -51.89 -71.45
N ALA A 139 4.61 -52.43 -70.26
CA ALA A 139 4.87 -53.85 -70.07
C ALA A 139 3.67 -54.72 -70.49
N ALA A 140 2.45 -54.34 -70.09
CA ALA A 140 1.23 -55.05 -70.49
C ALA A 140 1.00 -55.02 -72.02
N ALA A 141 1.18 -53.86 -72.66
CA ALA A 141 1.06 -53.72 -74.10
C ALA A 141 2.11 -54.55 -74.86
N PHE A 142 3.36 -54.58 -74.36
CA PHE A 142 4.42 -55.39 -74.93
C PHE A 142 4.08 -56.89 -74.90
N VAL A 143 3.58 -57.39 -73.77
CA VAL A 143 3.15 -58.79 -73.63
C VAL A 143 2.02 -59.13 -74.61
N VAL A 144 1.00 -58.27 -74.72
CA VAL A 144 -0.13 -58.48 -75.65
C VAL A 144 0.34 -58.48 -77.11
N ASN A 145 1.23 -57.55 -77.49
CA ASN A 145 1.74 -57.49 -78.85
C ASN A 145 2.61 -58.71 -79.19
N TYR A 146 3.45 -59.14 -78.25
CA TYR A 146 4.28 -60.34 -78.42
C TYR A 146 3.42 -61.60 -78.60
N LEU A 147 2.35 -61.76 -77.81
CA LEU A 147 1.38 -62.86 -77.94
C LEU A 147 0.58 -62.84 -79.25
N LYS A 148 0.47 -61.70 -79.93
CA LYS A 148 -0.23 -61.57 -81.23
C LYS A 148 0.68 -61.86 -82.43
N VAL A 149 1.98 -61.68 -82.27
CA VAL A 149 2.99 -61.85 -83.33
C VAL A 149 3.61 -63.25 -83.32
N ALA A 150 3.58 -63.93 -82.17
CA ALA A 150 3.89 -65.36 -82.02
C ALA A 150 2.70 -66.24 -82.42
#